data_AF-A0ABD3XF25-F1
#
_entry.id   AF-A0ABD3XF25-F1
#
_cell.length_a   1.000
_cell.length_b   1.000
_cell.length_c   1.000
_cell.angle_alpha   90.00
_cell.angle_beta   90.00
_cell.angle_gamma   90.00
#
_symmetry.space_group_name_H-M   'P 1'
#
loop_
_entity.id
_entity.type
_entity.pdbx_description
1 polymer ?
#
loop_
_entity_poly.entity_id
_entity_poly.type
_entity_poly.pdbx_seq_one_letter_code
_entity_poly.pdbx_strand_id
1 'polypeptide(L)'
;MPPISCFECTDDPSGCEYNYQPVTCSSPNNYCINDLTNNGDASRVIIRRCGNYDECVNDWWQTYSDNELCKNFNQDTPYNVAFNCKFCCVKDACNEKINPPKETNFVKN
;
A
#
# COMPACT_ATOMS: atom_id res chain seq x y z
N MET A 1 1.47 6.91 18.15
CA MET A 1 1.91 7.62 16.93
C MET A 1 0.89 8.72 16.62
N PRO A 2 1.27 9.91 16.15
CA PRO A 2 0.32 10.99 15.83
C PRO A 2 -0.57 10.64 14.62
N PRO A 3 -1.68 11.37 14.41
CA PRO A 3 -2.44 11.26 13.16
C PRO A 3 -1.56 11.59 11.96
N ILE A 4 -1.83 10.91 10.84
CA ILE A 4 -1.16 11.13 9.56
C ILE A 4 -2.19 11.28 8.45
N SER A 5 -1.82 11.94 7.35
CA SER A 5 -2.62 11.95 6.13
C SER A 5 -2.30 10.71 5.30
N CYS A 6 -3.31 9.99 4.82
CA CYS A 6 -3.14 8.91 3.83
C CYS A 6 -4.13 9.11 2.68
N PHE A 7 -3.92 8.42 1.56
CA PHE A 7 -4.93 8.32 0.51
C PHE A 7 -5.83 7.10 0.73
N GLU A 8 -7.13 7.26 0.52
CA GLU A 8 -8.09 6.16 0.52
C GLU A 8 -8.88 6.04 -0.78
N CYS A 9 -9.30 4.81 -1.07
CA CYS A 9 -10.20 4.44 -2.16
C CYS A 9 -10.86 3.09 -1.81
N THR A 10 -12.03 3.12 -1.19
CA THR A 10 -12.71 1.90 -0.74
C THR A 10 -13.96 1.58 -1.57
N ASP A 11 -14.53 2.58 -2.24
CA ASP A 11 -15.81 2.46 -2.94
C ASP A 11 -15.71 1.86 -4.35
N ASP A 12 -14.59 2.11 -5.06
CA ASP A 12 -14.33 1.54 -6.40
C ASP A 12 -12.86 1.13 -6.55
N PRO A 13 -12.52 -0.15 -6.28
CA PRO A 13 -11.17 -0.67 -6.45
C PRO A 13 -10.66 -0.59 -7.90
N SER A 14 -11.56 -0.57 -8.89
CA SER A 14 -11.20 -0.56 -10.31
C SER A 14 -10.67 0.81 -10.74
N GLY A 15 -11.15 1.88 -10.10
CA GLY A 15 -10.72 3.26 -10.33
C GLY A 15 -9.65 3.78 -9.37
N CYS A 16 -9.34 3.03 -8.30
CA CYS A 16 -8.50 3.49 -7.19
C CYS A 16 -7.06 3.87 -7.60
N GLU A 17 -6.55 3.37 -8.72
CA GLU A 17 -5.22 3.78 -9.18
C GLU A 17 -5.15 5.29 -9.43
N TYR A 18 -6.25 5.89 -9.88
CA TYR A 18 -6.35 7.30 -10.26
C TYR A 18 -7.35 8.09 -9.42
N ASN A 19 -8.29 7.42 -8.75
CA ASN A 19 -9.36 8.04 -7.97
C ASN A 19 -9.19 7.69 -6.50
N TYR A 20 -8.54 8.57 -5.77
CA TYR A 20 -8.32 8.46 -4.34
C TYR A 20 -8.36 9.84 -3.70
N GLN A 21 -8.66 9.90 -2.40
CA GLN A 21 -8.79 11.16 -1.67
C GLN A 21 -7.95 11.13 -0.40
N PRO A 22 -7.37 12.26 0.02
CA PRO A 22 -6.66 12.34 1.28
C PRO A 22 -7.65 12.21 2.45
N VAL A 23 -7.26 11.45 3.47
CA VAL A 23 -7.98 11.32 4.73
C VAL A 23 -7.03 11.44 5.90
N THR A 24 -7.55 11.84 7.05
CA THR A 24 -6.80 11.84 8.29
C THR A 24 -6.93 10.50 9.00
N CYS A 25 -5.84 9.73 9.03
CA CYS A 25 -5.73 8.47 9.75
C CYS A 25 -5.29 8.72 11.19
N SER A 26 -6.14 8.35 12.15
CA SER A 26 -5.89 8.52 13.58
C SER A 26 -5.67 7.17 14.28
N SER A 27 -5.05 7.18 15.46
CA SER A 27 -4.87 5.97 16.28
C SER A 27 -6.20 5.24 16.50
N PRO A 28 -6.23 3.89 16.38
CA PRO A 28 -5.10 2.98 16.18
C PRO A 28 -4.71 2.75 14.70
N ASN A 29 -5.36 3.43 13.76
CA ASN A 29 -5.25 3.19 12.33
C ASN A 29 -4.38 4.22 11.60
N ASN A 30 -3.36 4.75 12.26
CA ASN A 30 -2.50 5.80 11.71
C ASN A 30 -1.31 5.25 10.94
N TYR A 31 -1.57 4.36 9.98
CA TYR A 31 -0.62 3.83 9.01
C TYR A 31 -1.28 3.89 7.64
N CYS A 32 -0.51 4.12 6.57
CA CYS A 32 -1.06 4.09 5.22
C CYS A 32 -0.78 2.73 4.57
N ILE A 33 -1.82 2.09 4.03
CA ILE A 33 -1.72 0.79 3.38
C ILE A 33 -2.10 0.91 1.90
N ASN A 34 -1.35 0.18 1.07
CA ASN A 34 -1.67 -0.13 -0.31
C ASN A 34 -1.74 -1.65 -0.49
N ASP A 35 -2.91 -2.16 -0.86
CA ASP A 35 -3.17 -3.56 -1.18
C ASP A 35 -3.22 -3.72 -2.70
N LEU A 36 -2.16 -4.25 -3.31
CA LEU A 36 -2.03 -4.49 -4.75
C LEU A 36 -2.31 -5.96 -5.08
N THR A 37 -3.20 -6.16 -6.04
CA THR A 37 -3.43 -7.43 -6.73
C THR A 37 -3.08 -7.25 -8.20
N ASN A 38 -2.05 -7.95 -8.68
CA ASN A 38 -1.72 -8.01 -10.10
C ASN A 38 -2.20 -9.36 -10.65
N ASN A 39 -2.98 -9.32 -11.73
CA ASN A 39 -3.50 -10.50 -12.41
C ASN A 39 -2.51 -11.01 -13.46
N GLY A 40 -2.66 -12.27 -13.87
CA GLY A 40 -1.78 -12.90 -14.87
C GLY A 40 -1.83 -12.26 -16.26
N ASP A 41 -2.84 -11.44 -16.55
CA ASP A 41 -3.04 -10.70 -17.80
C ASP A 41 -2.53 -9.24 -17.74
N ALA A 42 -1.74 -8.91 -16.72
CA ALA A 42 -1.24 -7.56 -16.41
C ALA A 42 -2.30 -6.52 -16.00
N SER A 43 -3.58 -6.90 -15.90
CA SER A 43 -4.54 -6.07 -15.19
C SER A 43 -4.21 -6.06 -13.69
N ARG A 44 -4.47 -4.95 -13.00
CA ARG A 44 -4.23 -4.83 -11.56
C ARG A 44 -5.34 -4.06 -10.87
N VAL A 45 -5.49 -4.35 -9.59
CA VAL A 45 -6.41 -3.67 -8.67
C VAL A 45 -5.60 -3.20 -7.49
N ILE A 46 -5.91 -2.00 -7.00
CA ILE A 46 -5.27 -1.39 -5.84
C ILE A 46 -6.36 -0.94 -4.88
N ILE A 47 -6.13 -1.14 -3.58
CA ILE A 47 -6.94 -0.57 -2.50
C ILE A 47 -6.00 0.24 -1.61
N ARG A 48 -6.40 1.47 -1.29
CA ARG A 48 -5.66 2.41 -0.45
C ARG A 48 -6.53 2.70 0.77
N ARG A 49 -5.94 2.66 1.96
CA ARG A 49 -6.68 2.84 3.22
C ARG A 49 -5.78 3.20 4.39
N CYS A 50 -6.37 3.76 5.43
CA CYS A 50 -5.81 3.71 6.77
C CYS A 50 -5.67 2.25 7.22
N GLY A 51 -4.58 1.95 7.90
CA GLY A 51 -4.26 0.63 8.45
C GLY A 51 -3.70 0.73 9.86
N ASN A 52 -3.56 -0.41 10.52
CA ASN A 52 -3.05 -0.48 11.89
C ASN A 52 -1.68 -1.17 11.99
N TYR A 53 -1.11 -1.15 13.19
CA TYR A 53 0.19 -1.75 13.48
C TYR A 53 0.23 -3.26 13.16
N ASP A 54 -0.82 -4.01 13.48
CA ASP A 54 -0.84 -5.45 13.27
C ASP A 54 -0.80 -5.80 11.79
N GLU A 55 -1.49 -5.04 10.95
CA GLU A 55 -1.43 -5.20 9.49
C GLU A 55 -0.04 -4.86 8.94
N CYS A 56 0.59 -3.80 9.45
CA CYS A 56 1.94 -3.42 9.03
C CYS A 56 3.00 -4.45 9.46
N VAL A 57 2.81 -5.12 10.59
CA VAL A 57 3.72 -6.18 11.06
C VAL A 57 3.47 -7.51 10.36
N ASN A 58 2.25 -8.03 10.42
CA ASN A 58 1.95 -9.40 10.01
C ASN A 58 1.83 -9.51 8.49
N ASP A 59 1.19 -8.53 7.87
CA ASP A 59 0.94 -8.60 6.43
C ASP A 59 2.10 -7.95 5.67
N TRP A 60 2.45 -6.69 5.95
CA TRP A 60 3.57 -6.05 5.25
C TRP A 60 4.93 -6.65 5.65
N TRP A 61 5.37 -6.43 6.89
CA TRP A 61 6.75 -6.69 7.31
C TRP A 61 7.12 -8.18 7.32
N GLN A 62 6.21 -9.08 7.69
CA GLN A 62 6.51 -10.51 7.74
C GLN A 62 6.28 -11.22 6.40
N THR A 63 5.34 -10.73 5.57
CA THR A 63 4.91 -11.47 4.37
C THR A 63 5.42 -10.85 3.07
N TYR A 64 5.31 -9.53 2.90
CA TYR A 64 5.55 -8.88 1.61
C TYR A 64 6.82 -8.03 1.52
N SER A 65 7.34 -7.53 2.65
CA SER A 65 8.46 -6.58 2.63
C SER A 65 9.73 -7.18 2.05
N ASP A 66 9.90 -8.50 2.13
CA ASP A 66 11.04 -9.23 1.56
C ASP A 66 10.78 -9.89 0.21
N ASN A 67 9.54 -9.83 -0.30
CA ASN A 67 9.18 -10.39 -1.59
C ASN A 67 9.80 -9.56 -2.73
N GLU A 68 10.60 -10.20 -3.58
CA GLU A 68 11.30 -9.54 -4.69
C GLU A 68 10.36 -8.88 -5.71
N LEU A 69 9.17 -9.45 -5.97
CA LEU A 69 8.18 -8.83 -6.85
C LEU A 69 7.62 -7.54 -6.25
N CYS A 70 7.39 -7.53 -4.93
CA CYS A 70 6.88 -6.35 -4.24
C CYS A 70 7.95 -5.27 -4.07
N LYS A 71 9.17 -5.65 -3.66
CA LYS A 71 10.32 -4.74 -3.53
C LYS A 71 10.63 -3.99 -4.81
N ASN A 72 10.58 -4.69 -5.94
CA ASN A 72 10.95 -4.17 -7.25
C ASN A 72 9.73 -3.80 -8.10
N PHE A 73 8.53 -3.73 -7.51
CA PHE A 73 7.33 -3.34 -8.22
C PHE A 73 7.46 -1.92 -8.76
N ASN A 74 7.23 -1.76 -10.07
CA ASN A 74 7.18 -0.49 -10.77
C ASN A 74 5.80 -0.33 -11.41
N GLN A 75 5.03 0.67 -10.98
CA GLN A 75 3.68 0.95 -11.48
C GLN A 75 3.62 1.22 -13.00
N ASP A 76 4.72 1.67 -13.59
CA ASP A 76 4.79 1.99 -15.03
C ASP A 76 5.16 0.76 -15.88
N THR A 77 5.41 -0.40 -15.25
CA THR A 77 5.74 -1.66 -15.91
C THR A 77 4.56 -2.63 -15.84
N PRO A 78 4.12 -3.23 -16.96
CA PRO A 78 3.15 -4.31 -16.95
C PRO A 78 3.79 -5.64 -16.53
N TYR A 79 3.10 -6.40 -15.69
CA TYR A 79 3.56 -7.72 -15.22
C TYR A 79 2.55 -8.80 -15.63
N ASN A 80 2.95 -9.71 -16.52
CA ASN A 80 2.09 -10.83 -16.98
C ASN A 80 2.19 -12.05 -16.04
N VAL A 81 2.10 -11.80 -14.73
CA VAL A 81 2.19 -12.85 -13.70
C VAL A 81 1.29 -12.46 -12.53
N ALA A 82 0.58 -13.43 -11.97
CA ALA A 82 -0.27 -13.17 -10.81
C ALA A 82 0.57 -13.03 -9.54
N PHE A 83 0.40 -11.93 -8.80
CA PHE A 83 0.99 -11.75 -7.48
C PHE A 83 0.20 -10.72 -6.67
N ASN A 84 0.37 -10.78 -5.35
CA ASN A 84 -0.19 -9.81 -4.43
C ASN A 84 0.95 -9.13 -3.67
N CYS A 85 0.76 -7.86 -3.36
CA CYS A 85 1.63 -7.11 -2.48
C CYS A 85 0.77 -6.28 -1.54
N LYS A 86 1.06 -6.34 -0.24
CA LYS A 86 0.67 -5.27 0.67
C LYS A 86 1.87 -4.37 0.86
N PHE A 87 1.66 -3.07 0.96
CA PHE A 87 2.69 -2.10 1.38
C PHE A 87 2.16 -1.32 2.58
N CYS A 88 3.03 -1.04 3.56
CA CYS A 88 2.71 -0.16 4.67
C CYS A 88 3.77 0.94 4.83
N CYS A 89 3.32 2.19 4.99
CA CYS A 89 4.18 3.35 5.21
C CYS A 89 3.62 4.29 6.30
N VAL A 90 4.48 5.14 6.86
CA VAL A 90 4.23 5.86 8.13
C VAL A 90 4.38 7.39 8.05
N LYS A 91 4.45 7.97 6.85
CA LYS A 91 4.53 9.43 6.65
C LYS A 91 3.27 9.97 5.97
N ASP A 92 3.04 11.27 6.08
CA ASP A 92 1.93 11.93 5.39
C ASP A 92 1.96 11.67 3.89
N ALA A 93 0.82 11.29 3.34
CA ALA A 93 0.56 11.00 1.93
C ALA A 93 1.52 9.95 1.32
N CYS A 94 2.20 9.14 2.15
CA CYS A 94 3.26 8.25 1.68
C CYS A 94 2.77 7.17 0.71
N ASN A 95 1.49 6.82 0.78
CA ASN A 95 0.89 5.80 -0.04
C ASN A 95 0.40 6.32 -1.40
N GLU A 96 0.76 7.53 -1.84
CA GLU A 96 0.39 8.08 -3.17
C GLU A 96 0.78 7.15 -4.32
N LYS A 97 2.03 6.67 -4.30
CA LYS A 97 2.52 5.64 -5.23
C LYS A 97 2.10 4.26 -4.74
N ILE A 98 1.78 3.35 -5.67
CA ILE A 98 1.38 1.97 -5.33
C ILE A 98 2.44 1.31 -4.45
N ASN A 99 3.71 1.40 -4.84
CA ASN A 99 4.88 1.07 -4.02
C ASN A 99 5.43 2.37 -3.38
N PRO A 100 5.26 2.57 -2.06
CA PRO A 100 5.70 3.79 -1.38
C PRO A 100 7.22 4.00 -1.43
N PRO A 101 7.71 5.25 -1.25
CA PRO A 101 9.14 5.50 -1.13
C PRO A 101 9.73 4.76 0.08
N LYS A 102 10.90 4.13 -0.11
CA LYS A 102 11.52 3.23 0.87
C LYS A 102 11.73 3.87 2.24
N GLU A 103 12.05 5.15 2.28
CA GLU A 103 12.24 5.96 3.49
C GLU A 103 10.95 6.25 4.27
N THR A 104 9.79 5.87 3.71
CA THR A 104 8.48 5.99 4.37
C THR A 104 7.95 4.65 4.83
N ASN A 105 8.55 3.53 4.39
CA ASN A 105 8.08 2.19 4.71
C ASN A 105 8.08 1.96 6.22
N PHE A 106 7.08 1.23 6.68
CA PHE A 106 7.10 0.67 8.03
C PHE A 106 8.29 -0.30 8.14
N VAL A 107 9.07 -0.09 9.20
CA VAL A 107 10.18 -0.96 9.60
C VAL A 107 9.93 -1.35 11.05
N LYS A 108 10.01 -2.65 11.34
CA LYS A 108 9.91 -3.14 12.71
C LYS A 108 11.25 -2.90 13.42
N ASN A 109 11.24 -2.05 14.44
CA ASN A 109 12.36 -1.88 15.36
C ASN A 109 12.49 -3.05 16.34
#